data_AF-A0A449A9D1-F1
#
_entry.id   AF-A0A449A9D1-F1
#
_cell.length_a   1.000
_cell.length_b   1.000
_cell.length_c   1.000
_cell.angle_alpha   90.00
_cell.angle_beta   90.00
_cell.angle_gamma   90.00
#
_symmetry.space_group_name_H-M   'P 1'
#
loop_
_entity.id
_entity.type
_entity.pdbx_description
1 polymer ?
#
loop_
_entity_poly.entity_id
_entity_poly.type
_entity_poly.pdbx_seq_one_letter_code
_entity_poly.pdbx_strand_id
1 'polypeptide(L)'
;MKKILFSLGGVITSFAAVPFVAASCSKESEQQKERKVTIIDLNDASKTAGAKVDGYDKVTYQDLGDSINLDGITVDIDWSKFKSDNFIDSKYKKAGSIGQIFINTYINATTIYGKAKKGDAPFKGIVLGTITGLPKSFSITNADKPIYENKNKNTLNSSGYIDLFKEGDKIKFKFRFFKYNGKSIDPNISTQVFEATIQ
;
A
#
# COMPACT_ATOMS: atom_id res chain seq x y z
N MET A 1 -78.75 24.33 10.03
CA MET A 1 -78.58 23.72 8.69
C MET A 1 -77.22 23.02 8.71
N LYS A 2 -76.97 21.75 8.41
CA LYS A 2 -77.60 20.68 7.64
C LYS A 2 -77.41 19.36 8.41
N LYS A 3 -78.39 18.44 8.29
CA LYS A 3 -78.32 17.03 8.73
C LYS A 3 -77.57 16.19 7.68
N ILE A 4 -77.12 14.97 8.05
CA ILE A 4 -77.07 13.67 7.33
C ILE A 4 -75.96 12.82 8.00
N LEU A 5 -76.00 11.49 8.18
CA LEU A 5 -76.98 10.44 8.44
C LEU A 5 -76.13 9.16 8.65
N PHE A 6 -76.54 8.23 9.51
CA PHE A 6 -75.84 6.97 9.81
C PHE A 6 -75.76 5.98 8.62
N SER A 7 -74.75 5.10 8.64
CA SER A 7 -74.89 3.71 8.17
C SER A 7 -73.79 2.81 8.79
N LEU A 8 -74.22 1.90 9.67
CA LEU A 8 -73.52 0.66 10.01
C LEU A 8 -73.88 -0.39 8.95
N GLY A 9 -72.88 -1.04 8.37
CA GLY A 9 -73.06 -2.19 7.48
C GLY A 9 -71.74 -2.95 7.37
N GLY A 10 -71.63 -4.05 8.11
CA GLY A 10 -70.45 -4.90 8.10
C GLY A 10 -70.33 -5.72 6.83
N VAL A 11 -69.10 -6.08 6.48
CA VAL A 11 -68.77 -7.34 5.81
C VAL A 11 -67.44 -7.81 6.37
N ILE A 12 -67.51 -8.91 7.14
CA ILE A 12 -66.37 -9.73 7.52
C ILE A 12 -66.14 -10.65 6.33
N THR A 13 -65.07 -10.44 5.56
CA THR A 13 -64.55 -11.46 4.66
C THR A 13 -63.08 -11.64 4.97
N SER A 14 -62.84 -12.67 5.77
CA SER A 14 -61.56 -13.33 6.00
C SER A 14 -60.94 -13.75 4.67
N PHE A 15 -59.96 -12.98 4.20
CA PHE A 15 -58.94 -13.52 3.33
C PHE A 15 -57.77 -13.94 4.21
N ALA A 16 -57.62 -15.25 4.36
CA ALA A 16 -56.38 -15.85 4.84
C ALA A 16 -55.28 -15.46 3.85
N ALA A 17 -54.62 -14.33 4.12
CA ALA A 17 -53.34 -14.03 3.50
C ALA A 17 -52.31 -14.93 4.19
N VAL A 18 -52.16 -16.13 3.63
CA VAL A 18 -50.94 -16.92 3.77
C VAL A 18 -49.78 -15.94 3.59
N PRO A 19 -48.87 -15.77 4.57
CA PRO A 19 -47.63 -15.10 4.26
C PRO A 19 -46.95 -16.01 3.24
N PHE A 20 -46.99 -15.60 1.97
CA PHE A 20 -45.96 -16.00 1.03
C PHE A 20 -44.66 -15.58 1.72
N VAL A 21 -43.97 -16.55 2.31
CA VAL A 21 -42.54 -16.42 2.56
C VAL A 21 -41.95 -16.34 1.17
N ALA A 22 -41.95 -15.12 0.62
CA ALA A 22 -40.96 -14.76 -0.35
C ALA A 22 -39.64 -15.05 0.37
N ALA A 23 -38.98 -16.12 -0.05
CA ALA A 23 -37.54 -16.22 0.05
C ALA A 23 -36.99 -15.01 -0.72
N SER A 24 -37.04 -13.85 -0.08
CA SER A 24 -36.06 -12.82 -0.27
C SER A 24 -34.76 -13.56 0.01
N CYS A 25 -34.10 -13.98 -1.07
CA CYS A 25 -32.67 -14.07 -1.07
C CYS A 25 -32.23 -12.73 -0.53
N SER A 26 -31.97 -12.70 0.78
CA SER A 26 -31.08 -11.76 1.40
C SER A 26 -29.80 -11.95 0.60
N LYS A 27 -29.65 -11.13 -0.45
CA LYS A 27 -28.37 -10.57 -0.78
C LYS A 27 -27.96 -9.89 0.52
N GLU A 28 -27.34 -10.69 1.38
CA GLU A 28 -26.34 -10.24 2.32
C GLU A 28 -25.58 -9.21 1.51
N SER A 29 -25.85 -7.94 1.79
CA SER A 29 -25.01 -6.89 1.29
C SER A 29 -23.66 -7.27 1.85
N GLU A 30 -22.79 -7.85 1.02
CA GLU A 30 -21.37 -7.86 1.26
C GLU A 30 -21.07 -6.43 1.70
N GLN A 31 -20.88 -6.24 3.00
CA GLN A 31 -20.35 -5.00 3.53
C GLN A 31 -19.08 -4.81 2.73
N GLN A 32 -19.09 -3.86 1.81
CA GLN A 32 -17.93 -3.51 1.02
C GLN A 32 -16.86 -3.17 2.05
N LYS A 33 -15.94 -4.11 2.27
CA LYS A 33 -14.88 -3.97 3.25
C LYS A 33 -14.12 -2.70 2.84
N GLU A 34 -14.19 -1.69 3.70
CA GLU A 34 -13.62 -0.39 3.38
C GLU A 34 -12.12 -0.57 3.20
N ARG A 35 -11.66 -0.34 1.98
CA ARG A 35 -10.27 -0.56 1.62
C ARG A 35 -9.43 0.58 2.13
N LYS A 36 -8.38 0.29 2.89
CA LYS A 36 -7.55 1.27 3.58
C LYS A 36 -6.08 0.89 3.51
N VAL A 37 -5.23 1.91 3.40
CA VAL A 37 -3.79 1.77 3.66
C VAL A 37 -3.43 2.58 4.90
N THR A 38 -2.65 1.98 5.80
CA THR A 38 -2.09 2.66 6.97
C THR A 38 -0.58 2.52 6.97
N ILE A 39 0.13 3.61 7.27
CA ILE A 39 1.58 3.61 7.45
C ILE A 39 1.88 3.86 8.92
N ILE A 40 2.74 3.03 9.50
CA ILE A 40 3.22 3.19 10.87
C ILE A 40 4.74 3.14 10.91
N ASP A 41 5.35 3.86 11.85
CA ASP A 41 6.72 3.60 12.27
C ASP A 41 6.72 2.36 13.19
N LEU A 42 7.60 1.40 12.90
CA LEU A 42 7.76 0.20 13.73
C LEU A 42 8.61 0.45 14.97
N ASN A 43 9.18 1.65 15.14
CA ASN A 43 10.16 1.97 16.19
C ASN A 43 11.32 0.96 16.20
N ASP A 44 11.73 0.52 15.02
CA ASP A 44 12.82 -0.44 14.85
C ASP A 44 14.16 0.23 15.14
N ALA A 45 14.76 -0.11 16.28
CA ALA A 45 16.05 0.41 16.74
C ALA A 45 17.27 -0.39 16.23
N SER A 46 17.11 -1.24 15.20
CA SER A 46 18.20 -2.08 14.68
C SER A 46 19.34 -1.31 14.02
N LYS A 47 19.10 -0.06 13.63
CA LYS A 47 20.10 0.82 12.98
C LYS A 47 20.18 2.14 13.74
N THR A 48 21.40 2.64 13.92
CA THR A 48 21.70 3.90 14.63
C THR A 48 22.17 4.98 13.67
N ALA A 49 21.91 6.24 14.01
CA ALA A 49 22.37 7.37 13.21
C ALA A 49 23.92 7.37 13.09
N GLY A 50 24.42 7.64 11.87
CA GLY A 50 25.84 7.60 11.55
C GLY A 50 26.39 6.21 11.22
N ALA A 51 25.67 5.12 11.54
CA ALA A 51 26.07 3.78 11.13
C ALA A 51 26.09 3.68 9.59
N LYS A 52 27.10 2.99 9.06
CA LYS A 52 27.19 2.72 7.62
C LYS A 52 26.13 1.72 7.20
N VAL A 53 25.64 1.85 5.97
CA VAL A 53 24.82 0.82 5.35
C VAL A 53 25.71 -0.34 4.93
N ASP A 54 25.29 -1.56 5.24
CA ASP A 54 26.07 -2.77 5.00
C ASP A 54 26.44 -2.89 3.50
N GLY A 55 27.74 -3.01 3.22
CA GLY A 55 28.29 -3.05 1.86
C GLY A 55 28.49 -1.69 1.18
N TYR A 56 28.22 -0.57 1.85
CA TYR A 56 28.30 0.78 1.29
C TYR A 56 28.96 1.77 2.27
N ASP A 57 30.27 1.94 2.16
CA ASP A 57 31.07 2.75 3.10
C ASP A 57 30.71 4.24 3.18
N LYS A 58 30.06 4.77 2.14
CA LYS A 58 29.76 6.20 2.01
C LYS A 58 28.33 6.57 2.38
N VAL A 59 27.45 5.58 2.57
CA VAL A 59 26.05 5.82 2.89
C VAL A 59 25.80 5.49 4.35
N THR A 60 25.16 6.43 5.05
CA THR A 60 24.86 6.31 6.47
C THR A 60 23.37 6.33 6.74
N TYR A 61 23.00 5.68 7.83
CA TYR A 61 21.71 5.84 8.45
C TYR A 61 21.62 7.21 9.15
N GLN A 62 20.47 7.85 9.08
CA GLN A 62 20.16 9.11 9.76
C GLN A 62 18.75 9.08 10.32
N ASP A 63 18.52 9.84 11.39
CA ASP A 63 17.16 10.09 11.87
C ASP A 63 16.46 11.04 10.91
N LEU A 64 15.51 10.48 10.16
CA LEU A 64 14.74 11.21 9.15
C LEU A 64 13.25 11.29 9.50
N GLY A 65 12.81 10.56 10.54
CA GLY A 65 11.41 10.49 10.96
C GLY A 65 10.76 11.86 11.15
N ASP A 66 11.41 12.75 11.91
CA ASP A 66 10.89 14.10 12.19
C ASP A 66 10.81 15.00 10.95
N SER A 67 11.53 14.66 9.87
CA SER A 67 11.47 15.39 8.60
C SER A 67 10.30 14.96 7.72
N ILE A 68 9.49 13.98 8.15
CA ILE A 68 8.48 13.33 7.34
C ILE A 68 7.16 13.27 8.09
N ASN A 69 6.17 13.99 7.58
CA ASN A 69 4.80 13.88 8.06
C ASN A 69 4.13 12.64 7.46
N LEU A 70 4.02 11.56 8.25
CA LEU A 70 3.37 10.32 7.80
C LEU A 70 1.88 10.52 7.47
N ASP A 71 1.17 11.40 8.19
CA ASP A 71 -0.25 11.67 7.95
C ASP A 71 -0.49 12.37 6.59
N GLY A 72 0.56 13.01 6.06
CA GLY A 72 0.53 13.60 4.72
C GLY A 72 0.76 12.59 3.60
N ILE A 73 1.24 11.37 3.90
CA ILE A 73 1.54 10.36 2.90
C ILE A 73 0.28 9.57 2.57
N THR A 74 -0.09 9.57 1.29
CA THR A 74 -1.23 8.80 0.77
C THR A 74 -0.74 7.70 -0.15
N VAL A 75 -1.22 6.48 0.07
CA VAL A 75 -0.98 5.32 -0.81
C VAL A 75 -2.29 4.99 -1.50
N ASP A 76 -2.35 5.24 -2.80
CA ASP A 76 -3.51 4.93 -3.63
C ASP A 76 -3.26 3.63 -4.40
N ILE A 77 -4.13 2.64 -4.21
CA ILE A 77 -3.97 1.29 -4.75
C ILE A 77 -5.01 1.06 -5.84
N ASP A 78 -4.56 0.63 -7.03
CA ASP A 78 -5.44 0.08 -8.05
C ASP A 78 -5.83 -1.35 -7.66
N TRP A 79 -6.90 -1.46 -6.89
CA TRP A 79 -7.39 -2.73 -6.37
C TRP A 79 -7.82 -3.74 -7.44
N SER A 80 -8.11 -3.29 -8.66
CA SER A 80 -8.40 -4.21 -9.77
C SER A 80 -7.14 -4.98 -10.20
N LYS A 81 -5.96 -4.40 -9.93
CA LYS A 81 -4.64 -4.92 -10.29
C LYS A 81 -3.82 -5.39 -9.09
N PHE A 82 -4.08 -4.92 -7.88
CA PHE A 82 -3.34 -5.32 -6.68
C PHE A 82 -3.72 -6.73 -6.20
N LYS A 83 -3.23 -7.74 -6.92
CA LYS A 83 -3.48 -9.18 -6.68
C LYS A 83 -2.24 -10.01 -6.98
N SER A 84 -2.17 -11.21 -6.40
CA SER A 84 -1.02 -12.13 -6.46
C SER A 84 -0.44 -12.32 -7.86
N ASP A 85 -1.29 -12.44 -8.87
CA ASP A 85 -0.87 -12.69 -10.25
C ASP A 85 -0.05 -11.56 -10.85
N ASN A 86 -0.20 -10.34 -10.31
CA ASN A 86 0.51 -9.16 -10.74
C ASN A 86 1.73 -8.83 -9.86
N PHE A 87 1.97 -9.53 -8.75
CA PHE A 87 3.15 -9.32 -7.90
C PHE A 87 4.39 -9.96 -8.51
N ILE A 88 5.54 -9.31 -8.41
CA ILE A 88 6.80 -9.80 -8.96
C ILE A 88 7.19 -11.09 -8.23
N ASP A 89 7.28 -12.19 -8.99
CA ASP A 89 7.80 -13.44 -8.48
C ASP A 89 9.31 -13.50 -8.74
N SER A 90 10.09 -13.46 -7.67
CA SER A 90 11.54 -13.31 -7.70
C SER A 90 12.15 -14.37 -6.81
N LYS A 91 13.19 -15.05 -7.31
CA LYS A 91 13.98 -15.99 -6.50
C LYS A 91 14.71 -15.31 -5.32
N TYR A 92 14.77 -13.98 -5.31
CA TYR A 92 15.40 -13.19 -4.25
C TYR A 92 14.41 -12.68 -3.21
N LYS A 93 13.12 -13.01 -3.33
CA LYS A 93 12.12 -12.64 -2.34
C LYS A 93 12.40 -13.33 -1.01
N LYS A 94 12.04 -12.68 0.09
CA LYS A 94 12.17 -13.28 1.42
C LYS A 94 11.29 -14.52 1.58
N ALA A 95 11.74 -15.48 2.39
CA ALA A 95 10.91 -16.63 2.76
C ALA A 95 9.59 -16.15 3.40
N GLY A 96 8.47 -16.78 3.03
CA GLY A 96 7.13 -16.37 3.47
C GLY A 96 6.52 -15.19 2.69
N SER A 97 7.27 -14.54 1.79
CA SER A 97 6.76 -13.49 0.92
C SER A 97 5.80 -14.03 -0.14
N ILE A 98 4.65 -13.38 -0.30
CA ILE A 98 3.67 -13.70 -1.36
C ILE A 98 4.07 -13.13 -2.73
N GLY A 99 5.15 -12.34 -2.79
CA GLY A 99 5.66 -11.70 -3.98
C GLY A 99 6.33 -10.38 -3.66
N GLN A 100 6.84 -9.69 -4.68
CA GLN A 100 7.45 -8.38 -4.52
C GLN A 100 6.70 -7.31 -5.32
N ILE A 101 6.82 -6.06 -4.90
CA ILE A 101 6.52 -4.89 -5.72
C ILE A 101 7.82 -4.17 -6.03
N PHE A 102 7.80 -3.34 -7.07
CA PHE A 102 8.88 -2.42 -7.36
C PHE A 102 8.38 -0.99 -7.18
N ILE A 103 8.94 -0.25 -6.23
CA ILE A 103 8.64 1.15 -6.00
C ILE A 103 9.72 2.01 -6.65
N ASN A 104 9.31 2.97 -7.46
CA ASN A 104 10.22 3.92 -8.08
C ASN A 104 9.71 5.34 -7.92
N THR A 105 10.63 6.26 -7.63
CA THR A 105 10.33 7.69 -7.52
C THR A 105 11.00 8.42 -8.67
N TYR A 106 10.19 9.10 -9.49
CA TYR A 106 10.67 9.91 -10.60
C TYR A 106 9.91 11.24 -10.62
N ILE A 107 10.66 12.35 -10.58
CA ILE A 107 10.10 13.72 -10.56
C ILE A 107 8.97 13.87 -9.50
N ASN A 108 9.28 13.51 -8.26
CA ASN A 108 8.34 13.57 -7.10
C ASN A 108 7.06 12.72 -7.23
N ALA A 109 6.94 11.88 -8.26
CA ALA A 109 5.89 10.87 -8.34
C ALA A 109 6.48 9.52 -7.95
N THR A 110 5.89 8.88 -6.94
CA THR A 110 6.28 7.54 -6.51
C THR A 110 5.22 6.55 -6.97
N THR A 111 5.63 5.58 -7.78
CA THR A 111 4.72 4.60 -8.39
C THR A 111 5.06 3.21 -7.90
N ILE A 112 4.02 2.43 -7.61
CA ILE A 112 4.11 1.02 -7.23
C ILE A 112 3.87 0.18 -8.49
N TYR A 113 4.88 -0.61 -8.87
CA TYR A 113 4.85 -1.49 -10.02
C TYR A 113 4.80 -2.96 -9.61
N GLY A 114 4.09 -3.75 -10.39
CA GLY A 114 4.06 -5.22 -10.34
C GLY A 114 4.96 -5.83 -11.41
N LYS A 115 4.59 -7.04 -11.88
CA LYS A 115 5.31 -7.77 -12.93
C LYS A 115 5.50 -6.90 -14.19
N ALA A 116 6.73 -6.89 -14.70
CA ALA A 116 7.04 -6.42 -16.03
C ALA A 116 7.09 -7.61 -17.01
N LYS A 117 6.96 -7.34 -18.30
CA LYS A 117 7.18 -8.36 -19.33
C LYS A 117 8.64 -8.82 -19.28
N LYS A 118 8.91 -10.04 -19.71
CA LYS A 118 10.28 -10.58 -19.75
C LYS A 118 11.18 -9.68 -20.59
N GLY A 119 12.28 -9.22 -20.01
CA GLY A 119 13.25 -8.33 -20.65
C GLY A 119 12.97 -6.84 -20.47
N ASP A 120 11.81 -6.45 -19.95
CA ASP A 120 11.52 -5.06 -19.63
C ASP A 120 12.11 -4.64 -18.28
N ALA A 121 12.35 -3.33 -18.16
CA ALA A 121 12.77 -2.74 -16.90
C ALA A 121 11.63 -2.78 -15.87
N PRO A 122 11.93 -2.85 -14.55
CA PRO A 122 10.90 -2.98 -13.51
C PRO A 122 9.88 -1.83 -13.47
N PHE A 123 10.32 -0.60 -13.77
CA PHE A 123 9.45 0.58 -13.86
C PHE A 123 8.53 0.60 -15.11
N LYS A 124 8.62 -0.41 -15.98
CA LYS A 124 7.66 -0.67 -17.07
C LYS A 124 6.64 -1.75 -16.71
N GLY A 125 6.63 -2.20 -15.45
CA GLY A 125 5.66 -3.17 -14.95
C GLY A 125 4.23 -2.64 -14.91
N ILE A 126 3.28 -3.52 -14.59
CA ILE A 126 1.90 -3.15 -14.34
C ILE A 126 1.86 -2.14 -13.18
N VAL A 127 1.23 -0.98 -13.37
CA VAL A 127 1.02 -0.01 -12.29
C VAL A 127 -0.03 -0.57 -11.34
N LEU A 128 0.35 -0.73 -10.07
CA LEU A 128 -0.50 -1.25 -8.99
C LEU A 128 -1.00 -0.15 -8.06
N GLY A 129 -0.40 1.03 -8.12
CA GLY A 129 -0.75 2.16 -7.26
C GLY A 129 0.27 3.28 -7.31
N THR A 130 0.04 4.31 -6.53
CA THR A 130 0.91 5.47 -6.38
C THR A 130 1.05 5.86 -4.92
N ILE A 131 2.15 6.55 -4.59
CA ILE A 131 2.42 7.11 -3.28
C ILE A 131 2.65 8.60 -3.48
N THR A 132 1.92 9.41 -2.72
CA THR A 132 1.96 10.88 -2.78
C THR A 132 2.18 11.47 -1.39
N GLY A 133 2.52 12.77 -1.33
CA GLY A 133 2.77 13.46 -0.06
C GLY A 133 4.17 13.28 0.53
N LEU A 134 5.06 12.56 -0.17
CA LEU A 134 6.47 12.49 0.21
C LEU A 134 7.15 13.86 0.07
N PRO A 135 8.01 14.27 1.01
CA PRO A 135 8.78 15.50 0.87
C PRO A 135 9.68 15.48 -0.37
N LYS A 136 10.00 16.67 -0.90
CA LYS A 136 10.93 16.79 -2.03
C LYS A 136 12.26 16.11 -1.70
N SER A 137 12.81 15.39 -2.67
CA SER A 137 14.06 14.62 -2.53
C SER A 137 13.96 13.40 -1.60
N PHE A 138 12.76 12.93 -1.28
CA PHE A 138 12.58 11.63 -0.61
C PHE A 138 12.03 10.59 -1.58
N SER A 139 12.36 9.33 -1.30
CA SER A 139 11.76 8.15 -1.90
C SER A 139 11.62 7.06 -0.84
N ILE A 140 10.94 5.99 -1.24
CA ILE A 140 10.80 4.77 -0.47
C ILE A 140 11.81 3.74 -0.99
N THR A 141 12.43 2.99 -0.09
CA THR A 141 13.40 1.93 -0.41
C THR A 141 13.16 0.69 0.45
N ASN A 142 13.69 -0.45 0.01
CA ASN A 142 13.66 -1.71 0.77
C ASN A 142 14.26 -1.54 2.17
N ALA A 143 13.62 -2.14 3.19
CA ALA A 143 14.02 -1.97 4.58
C ALA A 143 15.37 -2.62 4.94
N ASP A 144 15.72 -3.75 4.32
CA ASP A 144 16.93 -4.51 4.65
C ASP A 144 18.09 -4.22 3.69
N LYS A 145 17.78 -4.02 2.41
CA LYS A 145 18.73 -3.75 1.33
C LYS A 145 18.37 -2.43 0.66
N PRO A 146 18.55 -1.28 1.34
CA PRO A 146 18.01 0.02 0.93
C PRO A 146 18.74 0.66 -0.26
N ILE A 147 19.85 0.09 -0.72
CA ILE A 147 20.69 0.68 -1.77
C ILE A 147 20.84 -0.30 -2.92
N TYR A 148 20.75 0.23 -4.13
CA TYR A 148 21.17 -0.40 -5.36
C TYR A 148 22.27 0.44 -6.02
N GLU A 149 23.39 -0.19 -6.34
CA GLU A 149 24.48 0.45 -7.07
C GLU A 149 24.33 0.21 -8.58
N ASN A 150 24.24 1.30 -9.33
CA ASN A 150 24.36 1.25 -10.78
C ASN A 150 25.83 1.39 -11.16
N LYS A 151 26.49 0.24 -11.38
CA LYS A 151 27.92 0.18 -11.75
C LYS A 151 28.27 0.96 -13.02
N ASN A 152 27.37 0.97 -14.01
CA ASN A 152 27.61 1.66 -15.28
C ASN A 152 27.65 3.19 -15.12
N LYS A 153 26.91 3.72 -14.14
CA LYS A 153 26.86 5.16 -13.85
C LYS A 153 27.66 5.55 -12.61
N ASN A 154 28.21 4.57 -11.88
CA ASN A 154 28.82 4.75 -10.57
C ASN A 154 27.91 5.57 -9.63
N THR A 155 26.62 5.22 -9.56
CA THR A 155 25.62 5.94 -8.74
C THR A 155 24.91 5.00 -7.77
N LEU A 156 24.65 5.50 -6.57
CA LEU A 156 23.83 4.83 -5.56
C LEU A 156 22.39 5.29 -5.67
N ASN A 157 21.47 4.34 -5.74
CA ASN A 157 20.04 4.57 -5.95
C ASN A 157 19.23 3.84 -4.89
N SER A 158 17.97 4.24 -4.74
CA SER A 158 16.99 3.50 -3.94
C SER A 158 16.80 2.08 -4.51
N SER A 159 16.73 1.09 -3.62
CA SER A 159 16.40 -0.29 -3.96
C SER A 159 14.89 -0.49 -3.88
N GLY A 160 14.23 -0.40 -5.04
CA GLY A 160 12.78 -0.38 -5.13
C GLY A 160 12.08 -1.72 -4.92
N TYR A 161 12.79 -2.85 -4.88
CA TYR A 161 12.14 -4.16 -4.70
C TYR A 161 11.74 -4.36 -3.24
N ILE A 162 10.44 -4.51 -2.97
CA ILE A 162 9.91 -4.67 -1.61
C ILE A 162 9.06 -5.94 -1.53
N ASP A 163 9.34 -6.77 -0.51
CA ASP A 163 8.59 -7.99 -0.22
C ASP A 163 7.20 -7.68 0.36
N LEU A 164 6.20 -8.42 -0.11
CA LEU A 164 4.83 -8.41 0.38
C LEU A 164 4.58 -9.63 1.28
N PHE A 165 3.98 -9.40 2.44
CA PHE A 165 3.61 -10.45 3.39
C PHE A 165 2.11 -10.42 3.64
N LYS A 166 1.48 -11.60 3.71
CA LYS A 166 0.06 -11.74 4.00
C LYS A 166 -0.16 -12.10 5.46
N GLU A 167 -1.07 -11.40 6.12
CA GLU A 167 -1.50 -11.67 7.50
C GLU A 167 -3.03 -11.60 7.56
N GLY A 168 -3.69 -12.76 7.51
CA GLY A 168 -5.14 -12.82 7.29
C GLY A 168 -5.51 -12.18 5.96
N ASP A 169 -6.38 -11.18 6.01
CA ASP A 169 -6.80 -10.40 4.82
C ASP A 169 -5.89 -9.21 4.51
N LYS A 170 -4.88 -8.96 5.34
CA LYS A 170 -3.99 -7.81 5.20
C LYS A 170 -2.77 -8.17 4.37
N ILE A 171 -2.30 -7.22 3.57
CA ILE A 171 -1.00 -7.28 2.90
C ILE A 171 -0.11 -6.20 3.50
N LYS A 172 1.08 -6.59 3.95
CA LYS A 172 2.05 -5.73 4.61
C LYS A 172 3.33 -5.65 3.81
N PHE A 173 3.96 -4.49 3.82
CA PHE A 173 5.33 -4.34 3.35
C PHE A 173 6.10 -3.34 4.21
N LYS A 174 7.40 -3.60 4.35
CA LYS A 174 8.30 -2.78 5.16
C LYS A 174 9.25 -2.00 4.27
N PHE A 175 9.52 -0.77 4.67
CA PHE A 175 10.37 0.12 3.92
C PHE A 175 11.14 1.10 4.82
N ARG A 176 12.13 1.75 4.23
CA ARG A 176 12.84 2.91 4.80
C ARG A 176 12.67 4.10 3.87
N PHE A 177 12.89 5.29 4.40
CA PHE A 177 13.02 6.47 3.56
C PHE A 177 14.44 6.61 3.05
N PHE A 178 14.56 6.99 1.78
CA PHE A 178 15.80 7.27 1.09
C PHE A 178 15.79 8.75 0.68
N LYS A 179 16.74 9.52 1.20
CA LYS A 179 16.88 10.95 0.94
C LYS A 179 17.96 11.20 -0.11
N TYR A 180 17.58 11.81 -1.22
CA TYR A 180 18.50 12.34 -2.23
C TYR A 180 19.10 13.66 -1.73
N ASN A 181 20.43 13.76 -1.75
CA ASN A 181 21.14 14.96 -1.28
C ASN A 181 21.64 15.85 -2.42
N GLY A 182 21.33 15.51 -3.67
CA GLY A 182 21.81 16.21 -4.86
C GLY A 182 22.67 15.33 -5.75
N LYS A 183 23.17 15.90 -6.85
CA LYS A 183 24.07 15.17 -7.76
C LYS A 183 25.40 14.91 -7.05
N SER A 184 25.91 13.69 -7.16
CA SER A 184 27.23 13.29 -6.64
C SER A 184 27.40 13.39 -5.11
N ILE A 185 26.30 13.58 -4.38
CA ILE A 185 26.30 13.50 -2.91
C ILE A 185 25.60 12.21 -2.54
N ASP A 186 26.27 11.41 -1.72
CA ASP A 186 25.74 10.12 -1.27
C ASP A 186 24.41 10.33 -0.52
N PRO A 187 23.44 9.42 -0.72
CA PRO A 187 22.14 9.51 -0.08
C PRO A 187 22.21 9.24 1.43
N ASN A 188 21.11 9.49 2.14
CA ASN A 188 20.92 9.00 3.50
C ASN A 188 19.71 8.08 3.59
N ILE A 189 19.77 7.11 4.50
CA ILE A 189 18.69 6.16 4.76
C ILE A 189 18.12 6.41 6.15
N SER A 190 16.80 6.33 6.33
CA SER A 190 16.19 6.45 7.66
C SER A 190 16.65 5.31 8.58
N THR A 191 16.96 5.63 9.83
CA THR A 191 17.14 4.67 10.93
C THR A 191 15.84 3.93 11.25
N GLN A 192 14.69 4.59 11.10
CA GLN A 192 13.36 4.01 11.28
C GLN A 192 12.99 3.04 10.15
N VAL A 193 12.26 1.97 10.49
CA VAL A 193 11.56 1.08 9.54
C VAL A 193 10.08 1.36 9.63
N PHE A 194 9.45 1.57 8.48
CA PHE A 194 8.01 1.80 8.38
C PHE A 194 7.32 0.58 7.81
N GLU A 195 6.07 0.36 8.20
CA GLU A 195 5.21 -0.67 7.65
C GLU A 195 3.96 -0.03 7.03
N ALA A 196 3.72 -0.33 5.76
CA ALA A 196 2.44 -0.09 5.13
C ALA A 196 1.59 -1.35 5.24
N THR A 197 0.37 -1.20 5.77
CA THR A 197 -0.65 -2.25 5.83
C THR A 197 -1.80 -1.89 4.89
N ILE A 198 -2.07 -2.77 3.94
CA ILE A 198 -3.16 -2.69 2.97
C ILE A 198 -4.25 -3.66 3.42
N GLN A 199 -5.48 -3.19 3.60
CA GLN A 199 -6.62 -3.99 4.08
C GLN A 199 -7.94 -3.58 3.42
#